data_AF-A0A366KAL5-F1
#
_entry.id   AF-A0A366KAL5-F1
#
_cell.length_a   1.000
_cell.length_b   1.000
_cell.length_c   1.000
_cell.angle_alpha   90.00
_cell.angle_beta   90.00
_cell.angle_gamma   90.00
#
_symmetry.space_group_name_H-M   'P 1'
#
loop_
_entity.id
_entity.type
_entity.pdbx_description
1 polymer ?
#
loop_
_entity_poly.entity_id
_entity_poly.type
_entity_poly.pdbx_seq_one_letter_code
_entity_poly.pdbx_strand_id
1 'polypeptide(L)'
;MRSITPEEARTTDRDAIDAWKHALDQRCGLDRRQRRLIRETISRDLPCRDAIVCACMDPSLPTESLERMACDPQDDRALRDLARTLDSAFTRGIRLDRPALAHADRLLEQLADPDDRKAAQPIAISAYLAWMQDDRTLAADQAARALHIDSGLTLAGIVLAAIAHHVHPVIIE
;
A
#
# COMPACT_ATOMS: atom_id res chain seq x y z
N MET A 1 -9.33 -5.11 25.55
CA MET A 1 -8.38 -5.10 24.43
C MET A 1 -7.01 -4.77 25.03
N ARG A 2 -6.04 -5.68 24.97
CA ARG A 2 -4.71 -5.47 25.60
C ARG A 2 -3.98 -4.42 24.77
N SER A 3 -3.53 -3.33 25.39
CA SER A 3 -2.71 -2.32 24.71
C SER A 3 -1.35 -2.94 24.40
N ILE A 4 -0.99 -2.99 23.12
CA ILE A 4 0.37 -3.31 22.69
C ILE A 4 1.30 -2.15 23.04
N THR A 5 2.52 -2.48 23.45
CA THR A 5 3.58 -1.50 23.70
C THR A 5 4.12 -0.93 22.39
N PRO A 6 4.77 0.25 22.38
CA PRO A 6 5.39 0.81 21.18
C PRO A 6 6.46 -0.11 20.55
N GLU A 7 7.13 -0.91 21.37
CA GLU A 7 8.13 -1.88 20.90
C GLU A 7 7.47 -3.08 20.21
N GLU A 8 6.41 -3.63 20.81
CA GLU A 8 5.61 -4.70 20.18
C GLU A 8 4.95 -4.24 18.87
N ALA A 9 4.49 -2.98 18.82
CA ALA A 9 3.96 -2.38 17.59
C ALA A 9 5.02 -2.37 16.49
N ARG A 10 6.22 -1.83 16.77
CA ARG A 10 7.33 -1.81 15.79
C ARG A 10 7.72 -3.20 15.31
N THR A 11 7.77 -4.20 16.18
CA THR A 11 8.05 -5.58 15.76
C THR A 11 6.96 -6.13 14.84
N THR A 12 5.68 -5.88 15.18
CA THR A 12 4.53 -6.28 14.35
C THR A 12 4.55 -5.61 12.98
N ASP A 13 4.98 -4.36 12.95
CA ASP A 13 5.06 -3.54 11.74
C ASP A 13 6.19 -4.05 10.82
N ARG A 14 7.37 -4.39 11.36
CA ARG A 14 8.45 -5.06 10.62
C ARG A 14 8.03 -6.41 10.07
N ASP A 15 7.44 -7.27 10.91
CA ASP A 15 6.99 -8.61 10.50
C ASP A 15 5.99 -8.53 9.33
N ALA A 16 5.13 -7.50 9.32
CA ALA A 16 4.18 -7.26 8.23
C ALA A 16 4.89 -6.84 6.93
N ILE A 17 5.86 -5.93 7.02
CA ILE A 17 6.66 -5.49 5.87
C ILE A 17 7.48 -6.65 5.29
N ASP A 18 8.13 -7.44 6.15
CA ASP A 18 8.89 -8.61 5.75
C ASP A 18 8.01 -9.64 5.04
N ALA A 19 6.85 -9.97 5.61
CA ALA A 19 5.91 -10.91 5.01
C ALA A 19 5.41 -10.41 3.64
N TRP A 20 5.07 -9.12 3.54
CA TRP A 20 4.62 -8.51 2.30
C TRP A 20 5.72 -8.52 1.23
N LYS A 21 6.92 -8.04 1.58
CA LYS A 21 8.05 -7.95 0.64
C LYS A 21 8.50 -9.33 0.16
N HIS A 22 8.55 -10.32 1.06
CA HIS A 22 8.84 -11.70 0.70
C HIS A 22 7.81 -12.24 -0.30
N ALA A 23 6.52 -12.03 -0.06
CA ALA A 23 5.45 -12.49 -0.96
C ALA A 23 5.52 -11.83 -2.34
N LEU A 24 5.86 -10.53 -2.40
CA LEU A 24 6.10 -9.83 -3.65
C LEU A 24 7.30 -10.40 -4.41
N ASP A 25 8.45 -10.52 -3.75
CA ASP A 25 9.71 -10.92 -4.37
C ASP A 25 9.69 -12.37 -4.86
N GLN A 26 9.14 -13.26 -4.05
CA GLN A 26 9.06 -14.69 -4.38
C GLN A 26 7.83 -15.03 -5.24
N ARG A 27 6.96 -14.06 -5.51
CA ARG A 27 5.68 -14.25 -6.21
C ARG A 27 4.83 -15.37 -5.61
N CYS A 28 4.86 -15.51 -4.28
CA CYS A 28 4.09 -16.49 -3.54
C CYS A 28 2.86 -15.85 -2.88
N GLY A 29 1.92 -16.67 -2.40
CA GLY A 29 0.74 -16.21 -1.67
C GLY A 29 1.01 -15.99 -0.18
N LEU A 30 0.05 -15.39 0.52
CA LEU A 30 0.12 -15.15 1.96
C LEU A 30 -0.66 -16.22 2.73
N ASP A 31 -0.06 -16.78 3.78
CA ASP A 31 -0.77 -17.69 4.68
C ASP A 31 -1.83 -16.94 5.51
N ARG A 32 -2.66 -17.66 6.26
CA ARG A 32 -3.75 -17.05 7.05
C ARG A 32 -3.23 -16.10 8.14
N ARG A 33 -2.08 -16.41 8.76
CA ARG A 33 -1.48 -15.60 9.82
C ARG A 33 -0.91 -14.30 9.23
N GLN A 34 -0.16 -14.41 8.13
CA GLN A 34 0.41 -13.27 7.41
C GLN A 34 -0.69 -12.32 6.91
N ARG A 35 -1.77 -12.86 6.31
CA ARG A 35 -2.92 -12.05 5.86
C ARG A 35 -3.55 -11.26 6.99
N ARG A 36 -3.73 -11.89 8.15
CA ARG A 36 -4.28 -11.20 9.33
C ARG A 36 -3.33 -10.13 9.86
N LEU A 37 -2.05 -10.46 9.99
CA LEU A 37 -1.00 -9.55 10.44
C LEU A 37 -0.96 -8.28 9.58
N ILE A 38 -0.79 -8.43 8.26
CA ILE A 38 -0.67 -7.31 7.33
C ILE A 38 -1.93 -6.44 7.37
N ARG A 39 -3.12 -7.06 7.31
CA ARG A 39 -4.41 -6.35 7.36
C ARG A 39 -4.60 -5.57 8.66
N GLU A 40 -4.27 -6.15 9.81
CA GLU A 40 -4.33 -5.47 11.10
C GLU A 40 -3.35 -4.30 11.18
N THR A 41 -2.13 -4.47 10.66
CA THR A 41 -1.08 -3.46 10.66
C THR A 41 -1.43 -2.26 9.79
N ILE A 42 -1.75 -2.43 8.50
CA ILE A 42 -2.07 -1.30 7.60
C ILE A 42 -3.36 -0.57 7.98
N SER A 43 -4.25 -1.22 8.74
CA SER A 43 -5.46 -0.59 9.25
C SER A 43 -5.20 0.30 10.45
N ARG A 44 -4.13 0.03 11.20
CA ARG A 44 -3.75 0.78 12.40
C ARG A 44 -2.73 1.88 12.10
N ASP A 45 -1.82 1.62 11.17
CA ASP A 45 -0.61 2.44 10.98
C ASP A 45 -0.42 2.89 9.53
N LEU A 46 -0.47 4.22 9.32
CA LEU A 46 -0.35 4.84 7.99
C LEU A 46 1.06 4.69 7.40
N PRO A 47 2.16 4.88 8.16
CA PRO A 47 3.50 4.55 7.71
C PRO A 47 3.64 3.14 7.13
N CYS A 48 3.11 2.10 7.78
CA CYS A 48 3.08 0.75 7.22
C CYS A 48 2.31 0.66 5.89
N ARG A 49 1.14 1.30 5.80
CA ARG A 49 0.35 1.34 4.55
C ARG A 49 1.16 1.97 3.42
N ASP A 50 1.83 3.09 3.70
CA ASP A 50 2.59 3.84 2.71
C ASP A 50 3.85 3.07 2.27
N ALA A 51 4.50 2.36 3.19
CA ALA A 51 5.58 1.43 2.86
C ALA A 51 5.11 0.29 1.94
N ILE A 52 3.91 -0.27 2.17
CA ILE A 52 3.33 -1.28 1.26
C ILE A 52 3.08 -0.70 -0.13
N VAL A 53 2.52 0.51 -0.22
CA VAL A 53 2.35 1.21 -1.51
C VAL A 53 3.70 1.37 -2.20
N CYS A 54 4.73 1.85 -1.51
CA CYS A 54 6.07 1.99 -2.06
C CYS A 54 6.66 0.67 -2.55
N ALA A 55 6.46 -0.43 -1.81
CA ALA A 55 6.92 -1.76 -2.22
C ALA A 55 6.28 -2.24 -3.52
N CYS A 56 5.02 -1.88 -3.78
CA CYS A 56 4.33 -2.18 -5.04
C CYS A 56 4.82 -1.29 -6.19
N MET A 57 5.05 -0.01 -5.91
CA MET A 57 5.44 0.98 -6.92
C MET A 57 6.91 0.83 -7.36
N ASP A 58 7.79 0.48 -6.42
CA ASP A 58 9.21 0.24 -6.66
C ASP A 58 9.63 -1.06 -5.95
N PRO A 59 9.47 -2.22 -6.61
CA PRO A 59 9.88 -3.52 -6.06
C PRO A 59 11.38 -3.63 -5.75
N SER A 60 12.20 -2.73 -6.30
CA SER A 60 13.65 -2.71 -6.06
C SER A 60 14.03 -2.11 -4.71
N LEU A 61 13.10 -1.45 -4.01
CA LEU A 61 13.34 -0.94 -2.67
C LEU A 61 13.75 -2.09 -1.73
N PRO A 62 14.88 -1.97 -1.01
CA PRO A 62 15.30 -3.00 -0.08
C PRO A 62 14.37 -3.00 1.14
N THR A 63 14.14 -4.19 1.71
CA THR A 63 13.26 -4.38 2.87
C THR A 63 13.57 -3.42 4.00
N GLU A 64 14.85 -3.20 4.31
CA GLU A 64 15.29 -2.25 5.36
C GLU A 64 14.78 -0.81 5.13
N SER A 65 14.64 -0.38 3.87
CA SER A 65 14.09 0.96 3.58
C SER A 65 12.59 1.01 3.82
N LEU A 66 11.87 -0.05 3.49
CA LEU A 66 10.44 -0.18 3.76
C LEU A 66 10.16 -0.29 5.27
N GLU A 67 10.97 -1.06 5.99
CA GLU A 67 10.91 -1.14 7.46
C GLU A 67 11.18 0.22 8.10
N ARG A 68 12.14 0.99 7.58
CA ARG A 68 12.43 2.34 8.06
C ARG A 68 11.24 3.28 7.82
N MET A 69 10.62 3.22 6.64
CA MET A 69 9.39 3.98 6.37
C MET A 69 8.28 3.64 7.37
N ALA A 70 8.08 2.35 7.65
CA ALA A 70 7.05 1.87 8.57
C ALA A 70 7.34 2.23 10.03
N CYS A 71 8.56 2.00 10.51
CA CYS A 71 8.89 2.04 11.94
C CYS A 71 9.51 3.37 12.40
N ASP A 72 10.05 4.15 11.48
CA ASP A 72 10.69 5.45 11.74
C ASP A 72 10.29 6.49 10.68
N PRO A 73 8.99 6.86 10.62
CA PRO A 73 8.47 7.75 9.58
C PRO A 73 8.99 9.19 9.67
N GLN A 74 9.72 9.55 10.73
CA GLN A 74 10.33 10.87 10.90
C GLN A 74 11.81 10.88 10.48
N ASP A 75 12.39 9.73 10.13
CA ASP A 75 13.74 9.67 9.60
C ASP A 75 13.83 10.35 8.22
N ASP A 76 14.82 11.23 8.06
CA ASP A 76 15.03 12.01 6.83
C ASP A 76 15.26 11.14 5.59
N ARG A 77 15.83 9.95 5.75
CA ARG A 77 16.02 9.01 4.65
C ARG A 77 14.70 8.33 4.30
N ALA A 78 13.91 7.91 5.28
CA ALA A 78 12.56 7.38 5.04
C ALA A 78 11.68 8.38 4.29
N LEU A 79 11.65 9.64 4.73
CA LEU A 79 10.88 10.70 4.07
C LEU A 79 11.35 10.96 2.63
N ARG A 80 12.67 10.98 2.40
CA ARG A 80 13.23 11.14 1.06
C ARG A 80 12.90 9.97 0.14
N ASP A 81 13.01 8.74 0.64
CA ASP A 81 12.70 7.55 -0.15
C ASP A 81 11.20 7.49 -0.49
N LEU A 82 10.32 7.76 0.48
CA LEU A 82 8.87 7.84 0.28
C LEU A 82 8.52 8.90 -0.76
N ALA A 83 8.98 10.14 -0.56
CA ALA A 83 8.72 11.25 -1.47
C ALA A 83 9.24 10.94 -2.88
N ARG A 84 10.46 10.43 -3.00
CA ARG A 84 11.04 10.05 -4.29
C ARG A 84 10.20 9.00 -5.00
N THR A 85 9.77 7.95 -4.30
CA THR A 85 8.98 6.87 -4.91
C THR A 85 7.62 7.38 -5.39
N LEU A 86 6.88 8.12 -4.54
CA LEU A 86 5.55 8.60 -4.89
C LEU A 86 5.56 9.75 -5.91
N ASP A 87 6.50 10.68 -5.80
CA ASP A 87 6.60 11.85 -6.70
C ASP A 87 7.15 11.48 -8.08
N SER A 88 7.96 10.41 -8.18
CA SER A 88 8.59 10.00 -9.44
C SER A 88 7.60 9.86 -10.59
N ALA A 89 6.40 9.36 -10.29
CA ALA A 89 5.35 9.17 -11.27
C ALA A 89 4.77 10.47 -11.85
N PHE A 90 4.91 11.60 -11.16
CA PHE A 90 4.37 12.88 -11.61
C PHE A 90 5.47 13.80 -12.17
N THR A 91 6.72 13.66 -11.72
CA THR A 91 7.81 14.56 -12.13
C THR A 91 8.71 13.99 -13.22
N ARG A 92 9.03 12.69 -13.17
CA ARG A 92 9.99 12.04 -14.10
C ARG A 92 9.33 11.03 -15.03
N GLY A 93 8.11 10.66 -14.70
CA GLY A 93 7.44 9.51 -15.26
C GLY A 93 7.91 8.20 -14.64
N ILE A 94 7.01 7.22 -14.60
CA ILE A 94 7.22 5.94 -13.96
C ILE A 94 7.15 4.80 -14.97
N ARG A 95 8.12 3.89 -14.88
CA ARG A 95 8.09 2.60 -15.58
C ARG A 95 7.52 1.56 -14.64
N LEU A 96 6.31 1.11 -14.93
CA LEU A 96 5.61 0.15 -14.07
C LEU A 96 6.05 -1.28 -14.37
N ASP A 97 6.45 -2.02 -13.34
CA ASP A 97 6.60 -3.47 -13.42
C ASP A 97 5.20 -4.11 -13.35
N ARG A 98 4.56 -4.24 -14.51
CA ARG A 98 3.20 -4.77 -14.63
C ARG A 98 3.06 -6.19 -14.03
N PRO A 99 4.00 -7.15 -14.26
CA PRO A 99 3.97 -8.43 -13.57
C PRO A 99 4.01 -8.33 -12.03
N ALA A 100 4.83 -7.43 -11.47
CA ALA A 100 4.88 -7.22 -10.02
C ALA A 100 3.58 -6.61 -9.50
N LEU A 101 3.01 -5.62 -10.20
CA LEU A 101 1.73 -5.00 -9.84
C LEU A 101 0.57 -6.00 -9.89
N ALA A 102 0.47 -6.79 -10.95
CA ALA A 102 -0.56 -7.82 -11.05
C ALA A 102 -0.45 -8.85 -9.92
N HIS A 103 0.78 -9.15 -9.46
CA HIS A 103 0.97 -9.99 -8.28
C HIS A 103 0.56 -9.29 -6.99
N ALA A 104 0.92 -8.02 -6.82
CA ALA A 104 0.48 -7.20 -5.68
C ALA A 104 -1.04 -7.14 -5.57
N ASP A 105 -1.76 -6.93 -6.69
CA ASP A 105 -3.22 -6.92 -6.71
C ASP A 105 -3.80 -8.24 -6.21
N ARG A 106 -3.27 -9.40 -6.64
CA ARG A 106 -3.69 -10.72 -6.12
C ARG A 106 -3.40 -10.90 -4.64
N LEU A 107 -2.35 -10.26 -4.11
CA LEU A 107 -2.08 -10.28 -2.66
C LEU A 107 -3.09 -9.40 -1.92
N LEU A 108 -3.42 -8.22 -2.43
CA LEU A 108 -4.43 -7.32 -1.85
C LEU A 108 -5.82 -7.96 -1.84
N GLU A 109 -6.19 -8.67 -2.91
CA GLU A 109 -7.42 -9.46 -2.98
C GLU A 109 -7.50 -10.52 -1.86
N GLN A 110 -6.38 -11.16 -1.54
CA GLN A 110 -6.32 -12.12 -0.43
C GLN A 110 -6.50 -11.46 0.95
N LEU A 111 -6.25 -10.16 1.08
CA LEU A 111 -6.46 -9.38 2.30
C LEU A 111 -7.89 -8.81 2.38
N ALA A 112 -8.59 -8.70 1.25
CA ALA A 112 -9.94 -8.17 1.15
C ALA A 112 -10.97 -9.22 1.60
N ASP A 113 -11.17 -9.30 2.90
CA ASP A 113 -12.17 -10.15 3.54
C ASP A 113 -13.53 -9.41 3.60
N PRO A 114 -14.58 -9.86 2.90
CA PRO A 114 -15.82 -9.11 2.75
C PRO A 114 -16.56 -8.86 4.08
N ASP A 115 -16.31 -9.70 5.10
CA ASP A 115 -16.94 -9.59 6.41
C ASP A 115 -16.12 -8.77 7.42
N ASP A 116 -14.96 -8.25 7.02
CA ASP A 116 -14.06 -7.48 7.88
C ASP A 116 -13.93 -6.02 7.42
N ARG A 117 -14.27 -5.07 8.29
CA ARG A 117 -14.09 -3.64 8.00
C ARG A 117 -12.64 -3.27 7.69
N LYS A 118 -11.67 -4.04 8.19
CA LYS A 118 -10.24 -3.86 7.88
C LYS A 118 -9.88 -4.21 6.44
N ALA A 119 -10.79 -4.80 5.67
CA ALA A 119 -10.63 -4.99 4.23
C ALA A 119 -10.63 -3.66 3.44
N ALA A 120 -11.13 -2.58 4.04
CA ALA A 120 -11.20 -1.28 3.37
C ALA A 120 -9.81 -0.73 2.98
N GLN A 121 -8.78 -0.96 3.81
CA GLN A 121 -7.41 -0.49 3.54
C GLN A 121 -6.73 -1.23 2.37
N PRO A 122 -6.73 -2.58 2.29
CA PRO A 122 -6.30 -3.28 1.09
C PRO A 122 -7.01 -2.82 -0.19
N ILE A 123 -8.32 -2.57 -0.12
CA ILE A 123 -9.10 -2.08 -1.27
C ILE A 123 -8.65 -0.66 -1.66
N ALA A 124 -8.40 0.22 -0.70
CA ALA A 124 -7.88 1.57 -0.96
C ALA A 124 -6.47 1.55 -1.57
N ILE A 125 -5.60 0.61 -1.16
CA ILE A 125 -4.29 0.41 -1.78
C ILE A 125 -4.47 -0.04 -3.24
N SER A 126 -5.34 -1.02 -3.50
CA SER A 126 -5.59 -1.47 -4.88
C SER A 126 -6.14 -0.34 -5.75
N ALA A 127 -7.03 0.50 -5.21
CA ALA A 127 -7.52 1.69 -5.90
C ALA A 127 -6.38 2.65 -6.29
N TYR A 128 -5.41 2.86 -5.39
CA TYR A 128 -4.23 3.66 -5.67
C TYR A 128 -3.40 3.03 -6.79
N LEU A 129 -3.12 1.72 -6.74
CA LEU A 129 -2.35 1.03 -7.78
C LEU A 129 -3.04 1.03 -9.14
N ALA A 130 -4.37 0.91 -9.19
CA ALA A 130 -5.16 1.06 -10.41
C ALA A 130 -5.03 2.47 -10.98
N TRP A 131 -5.10 3.50 -10.14
CA TRP A 131 -4.87 4.89 -10.55
C TRP A 131 -3.47 5.11 -11.09
N MET A 132 -2.45 4.51 -10.44
CA MET A 132 -1.06 4.57 -10.90
C MET A 132 -0.85 3.90 -12.28
N GLN A 133 -1.74 2.97 -12.65
CA GLN A 133 -1.76 2.30 -13.96
C GLN A 133 -2.64 3.03 -15.00
N ASP A 134 -3.17 4.22 -14.67
CA ASP A 134 -4.17 4.97 -15.45
C ASP A 134 -5.50 4.23 -15.68
N ASP A 135 -5.81 3.20 -14.88
CA ASP A 135 -7.13 2.55 -14.87
C ASP A 135 -8.09 3.29 -13.92
N ARG A 136 -8.60 4.41 -14.41
CA ARG A 136 -9.45 5.33 -13.64
C ARG A 136 -10.79 4.70 -13.24
N THR A 137 -11.31 3.80 -14.07
CA THR A 137 -12.59 3.14 -13.82
C THR A 137 -12.46 2.20 -12.63
N LEU A 138 -11.44 1.34 -12.64
CA LEU A 138 -11.17 0.43 -11.54
C LEU A 138 -10.80 1.19 -10.27
N ALA A 139 -9.95 2.21 -10.40
CA ALA A 139 -9.54 3.05 -9.28
C ALA A 139 -10.74 3.72 -8.58
N ALA A 140 -11.66 4.30 -9.36
CA ALA A 140 -12.86 4.94 -8.82
C ALA A 140 -13.81 3.95 -8.13
N ASP A 141 -14.05 2.77 -8.75
CA ASP A 141 -14.88 1.72 -8.16
C ASP A 141 -14.30 1.25 -6.81
N GLN A 142 -13.02 0.89 -6.79
CA GLN A 142 -12.36 0.41 -5.58
C GLN A 142 -12.30 1.48 -4.49
N ALA A 143 -11.98 2.73 -4.84
CA ALA A 143 -11.96 3.82 -3.86
C ALA A 143 -13.35 4.08 -3.26
N ALA A 144 -14.41 4.07 -4.08
CA ALA A 144 -15.78 4.19 -3.60
C ALA A 144 -16.18 3.03 -2.68
N ARG A 145 -15.81 1.79 -3.03
CA ARG A 145 -16.03 0.60 -2.20
C ARG A 145 -15.29 0.69 -0.86
N ALA A 146 -14.04 1.15 -0.86
CA ALA A 146 -13.27 1.34 0.37
C ALA A 146 -13.95 2.38 1.28
N LEU A 147 -14.37 3.52 0.73
CA LEU A 147 -15.09 4.56 1.49
C LEU A 147 -16.48 4.13 1.99
N HIS A 148 -17.13 3.21 1.28
CA HIS A 148 -18.39 2.64 1.75
C HIS A 148 -18.21 1.80 3.02
N ILE A 149 -17.09 1.07 3.13
CA ILE A 149 -16.77 0.26 4.32
C ILE A 149 -16.24 1.15 5.47
N ASP A 150 -15.39 2.11 5.13
CA ASP A 150 -14.82 3.09 6.05
C ASP A 150 -14.64 4.45 5.38
N SER A 151 -15.54 5.39 5.70
CA SER A 151 -15.55 6.74 5.14
C SER A 151 -14.37 7.60 5.59
N GLY A 152 -13.59 7.16 6.58
CA GLY A 152 -12.40 7.85 7.07
C GLY A 152 -11.12 7.57 6.27
N LEU A 153 -11.16 6.73 5.23
CA LEU A 153 -9.96 6.33 4.50
C LEU A 153 -9.40 7.44 3.60
N THR A 154 -8.35 8.08 4.10
CA THR A 154 -7.64 9.17 3.41
C THR A 154 -7.12 8.77 2.04
N LEU A 155 -6.57 7.55 1.87
CA LEU A 155 -6.02 7.09 0.60
C LEU A 155 -7.09 6.99 -0.50
N ALA A 156 -8.27 6.44 -0.19
CA ALA A 156 -9.37 6.36 -1.13
C ALA A 156 -9.91 7.75 -1.50
N GLY A 157 -9.98 8.67 -0.53
CA GLY A 157 -10.31 10.07 -0.76
C GLY A 157 -9.31 10.77 -1.69
N ILE A 158 -8.01 10.53 -1.52
CA ILE A 158 -6.95 11.05 -2.40
C ILE A 158 -7.13 10.55 -3.83
N VAL A 159 -7.39 9.25 -4.03
CA VAL A 159 -7.61 8.67 -5.37
C VAL A 159 -8.81 9.33 -6.06
N LEU A 160 -9.96 9.45 -5.38
CA LEU A 160 -11.14 10.10 -5.98
C LEU A 160 -10.90 11.58 -6.28
N ALA A 161 -10.23 12.31 -5.37
CA ALA A 161 -9.88 13.70 -5.59
C ALA A 161 -8.94 13.86 -6.79
N ALA A 162 -7.91 13.01 -6.90
CA ALA A 162 -6.98 13.03 -8.02
C ALA A 162 -7.69 12.78 -9.35
N ILE A 163 -8.57 11.78 -9.42
CA ILE A 163 -9.39 11.50 -10.61
C ILE A 163 -10.27 12.70 -10.97
N ALA A 164 -10.96 13.29 -10.00
CA ALA A 164 -11.84 14.44 -10.20
C ALA A 164 -11.10 15.70 -10.67
N HIS A 165 -9.84 15.87 -10.25
CA HIS A 165 -8.99 16.98 -10.64
C HIS A 165 -8.09 16.69 -11.84
N HIS A 166 -8.29 15.55 -12.53
CA HIS A 166 -7.51 15.13 -13.68
C HIS A 166 -5.99 15.04 -13.41
N VAL A 167 -5.63 14.65 -12.19
CA VAL A 167 -4.24 14.36 -11.80
C VAL A 167 -3.95 12.91 -12.17
N HIS A 168 -2.94 12.72 -13.02
CA HIS A 168 -2.59 11.42 -13.58
C HIS A 168 -1.07 11.19 -13.53
N PRO A 169 -0.61 9.95 -13.28
CA PRO A 169 0.79 9.61 -13.41
C PRO A 169 1.23 9.75 -14.87
N VAL A 170 2.48 10.14 -15.08
CA VAL A 170 3.15 10.08 -16.37
C VAL A 170 3.75 8.67 -16.51
N ILE A 171 3.15 7.82 -17.32
CA ILE A 171 3.65 6.45 -17.54
C ILE A 171 4.64 6.47 -18.72
N ILE A 172 5.82 5.90 -18.53
CA ILE A 172 6.85 5.74 -19.57
C ILE A 172 7.07 4.25 -19.88
N GLU A 173 7.27 3.93 -21.17
CA GLU A 173 7.37 2.56 -21.70
C GLU A 173 8.80 1.97 -21.67
#